data_AF-F4HJX0-F1
#
_entry.id   AF-F4HJX0-F1
#
_cell.length_a   1.000
_cell.length_b   1.000
_cell.length_c   1.000
_cell.angle_alpha   90.00
_cell.angle_beta   90.00
_cell.angle_gamma   90.00
#
_symmetry.space_group_name_H-M   'P 1'
#
loop_
_entity.id
_entity.type
_entity.pdbx_description
1 polymer ?
#
loop_
_entity_poly.entity_id
_entity_poly.type
_entity_poly.pdbx_seq_one_letter_code
_entity_poly.pdbx_strand_id
1 'polypeptide(L)'
;MFEVIGIALFGIGLIGIVINRARIKQVLSLNLLALGVVIYLIGRASNVGMGPPLKGFKAPVDPLPAVLMLTTLVVDVAVTALALSFLMGEEK
;
A
#
# COMPACT_ATOMS: atom_id res chain seq x y z
N MET A 1 -8.35 12.30 -8.91
CA MET A 1 -9.27 11.72 -7.90
C MET A 1 -8.59 10.64 -7.06
N PHE A 2 -7.88 9.69 -7.67
CA PHE A 2 -7.13 8.66 -6.94
C PHE A 2 -6.09 9.21 -5.94
N GLU A 3 -5.43 10.33 -6.26
CA GLU A 3 -4.45 10.96 -5.36
C GLU A 3 -5.07 11.35 -4.00
N VAL A 4 -6.25 11.97 -4.01
CA VAL A 4 -6.96 12.40 -2.79
C VAL A 4 -7.41 11.19 -1.97
N ILE A 5 -7.89 10.13 -2.65
CA ILE A 5 -8.28 8.88 -2.01
C ILE A 5 -7.07 8.21 -1.35
N GLY A 6 -5.92 8.18 -2.03
CA GLY A 6 -4.67 7.63 -1.51
C GLY A 6 -4.19 8.39 -0.26
N ILE A 7 -4.23 9.73 -0.30
CA ILE A 7 -3.88 10.58 0.85
C ILE A 7 -4.86 10.36 2.02
N ALA A 8 -6.16 10.25 1.75
CA ALA A 8 -7.16 9.99 2.77
C ALA A 8 -6.95 8.61 3.43
N LEU A 9 -6.71 7.56 2.62
CA LEU A 9 -6.39 6.22 3.13
C LEU A 9 -5.10 6.19 3.95
N PHE A 10 -4.07 6.89 3.49
CA PHE A 10 -2.83 7.05 4.24
C PHE A 10 -3.08 7.69 5.62
N GLY A 11 -3.87 8.78 5.66
CA GLY A 11 -4.26 9.44 6.90
C GLY A 11 -5.06 8.54 7.83
N ILE A 12 -6.04 7.80 7.30
CA ILE A 12 -6.86 6.84 8.07
C ILE A 12 -5.99 5.72 8.65
N GLY A 13 -5.07 5.15 7.85
CA GLY A 13 -4.13 4.15 8.31
C GLY A 13 -3.23 4.67 9.44
N LEU A 14 -2.71 5.89 9.30
CA LEU A 14 -1.86 6.52 10.30
C LEU A 14 -2.60 6.78 11.62
N ILE A 15 -3.82 7.32 11.55
CA ILE A 15 -4.70 7.49 12.71
C ILE A 15 -5.05 6.14 13.34
N GLY A 16 -5.31 5.12 12.52
CA GLY A 16 -5.59 3.76 12.97
C GLY A 16 -4.45 3.16 13.79
N ILE A 17 -3.20 3.40 13.43
CA ILE A 17 -2.04 2.92 14.20
C ILE A 17 -2.00 3.56 15.60
N VAL A 18 -2.28 4.87 15.69
CA VAL A 18 -2.19 5.63 16.95
C VAL A 18 -3.37 5.36 17.88
N ILE A 19 -4.60 5.29 17.35
CA ILE A 19 -5.82 5.17 18.17
C ILE A 19 -6.05 3.75 18.66
N ASN A 20 -5.70 2.73 17.88
CA ASN A 20 -6.03 1.36 18.21
C ASN A 20 -5.15 0.80 19.34
N ARG A 21 -5.79 0.32 20.41
CA ARG A 21 -5.15 -0.41 21.52
C ARG A 21 -4.81 -1.86 21.18
N ALA A 22 -5.62 -2.47 20.30
CA ALA A 22 -5.44 -3.88 19.91
C ALA A 22 -4.33 -4.00 18.86
N ARG A 23 -3.31 -4.81 19.16
CA ARG A 23 -2.16 -5.06 18.28
C ARG A 23 -2.57 -5.54 16.87
N ILE A 24 -3.59 -6.40 16.77
CA ILE A 24 -4.14 -6.86 15.48
C ILE A 24 -4.66 -5.71 14.63
N LYS A 25 -5.41 -4.77 15.23
CA LYS A 25 -5.94 -3.60 14.52
C LYS A 25 -4.83 -2.64 14.09
N GLN A 26 -3.73 -2.57 14.84
CA GLN A 26 -2.56 -1.79 14.43
C GLN A 26 -1.89 -2.39 13.19
N VAL A 27 -1.75 -3.72 13.10
CA VAL A 27 -1.21 -4.40 11.90
C VAL A 27 -2.12 -4.16 10.70
N LEU A 28 -3.44 -4.23 10.89
CA LEU A 28 -4.40 -3.93 9.82
C LEU A 28 -4.31 -2.46 9.36
N SER A 29 -4.09 -1.55 10.30
CA SER A 29 -3.92 -0.11 10.02
C SER A 29 -2.62 0.18 9.25
N LEU A 30 -1.54 -0.57 9.53
CA LEU A 30 -0.29 -0.55 8.76
C LEU A 30 -0.51 -0.95 7.30
N ASN A 31 -1.25 -2.03 7.05
CA ASN A 31 -1.60 -2.45 5.68
C ASN A 31 -2.41 -1.35 4.97
N LEU A 32 -3.37 -0.73 5.66
CA LEU A 32 -4.18 0.36 5.09
C LEU A 32 -3.35 1.59 4.72
N LEU A 33 -2.34 1.91 5.54
CA LEU A 33 -1.39 2.98 5.28
C LEU A 33 -0.56 2.67 4.02
N ALA A 34 -0.03 1.45 3.90
CA ALA A 34 0.72 1.02 2.71
C ALA A 34 -0.14 1.08 1.43
N LEU A 35 -1.38 0.61 1.49
CA LEU A 35 -2.33 0.69 0.37
C LEU A 35 -2.65 2.13 -0.05
N GLY A 36 -2.72 3.08 0.89
CA GLY A 36 -2.88 4.49 0.59
C GLY A 36 -1.73 5.03 -0.28
N VAL A 37 -0.49 4.65 0.04
CA VAL A 37 0.71 5.00 -0.75
C VAL A 37 0.66 4.35 -2.14
N VAL A 38 0.25 3.08 -2.23
CA VAL A 38 0.09 2.35 -3.50
C VAL A 38 -0.86 3.11 -4.43
N ILE A 39 -2.05 3.45 -3.94
CA ILE A 39 -3.09 4.13 -4.72
C ILE A 39 -2.64 5.53 -5.12
N TYR A 40 -1.93 6.24 -4.24
CA TYR A 40 -1.39 7.56 -4.55
C TYR A 40 -0.38 7.50 -5.72
N LEU A 41 0.61 6.61 -5.64
CA LEU A 41 1.66 6.49 -6.65
C LEU A 41 1.13 5.98 -8.00
N ILE A 42 0.23 4.98 -7.99
CA ILE A 42 -0.41 4.49 -9.22
C ILE A 42 -1.32 5.56 -9.81
N GLY A 43 -2.05 6.29 -8.98
CA GLY A 43 -2.87 7.42 -9.41
C GLY A 43 -2.06 8.50 -10.14
N ARG A 44 -0.84 8.78 -9.67
CA ARG A 44 0.10 9.69 -10.36
C ARG A 44 0.58 9.13 -11.70
N ALA A 45 0.93 7.84 -11.73
CA ALA A 45 1.39 7.15 -12.94
C ALA A 45 0.32 7.12 -14.05
N SER A 46 -0.96 7.01 -13.66
CA SER A 46 -2.09 6.91 -14.58
C SER A 46 -2.38 8.21 -15.35
N ASN A 47 -1.81 9.35 -14.96
CA ASN A 47 -2.01 10.62 -15.66
C ASN A 47 -1.15 10.74 -16.93
N VAL A 48 -0.15 9.86 -17.12
CA VAL A 48 0.84 9.96 -18.21
C VAL A 48 0.43 9.14 -19.45
N GLY A 49 -0.34 8.07 -19.28
CA GLY A 49 -0.76 7.19 -20.37
C GLY A 49 -2.00 6.37 -20.01
N MET A 50 -2.57 5.68 -21.00
CA MET A 50 -3.74 4.81 -20.81
C MET A 50 -3.46 3.34 -21.18
N GLY A 51 -2.34 3.07 -21.84
CA GLY A 51 -1.94 1.72 -22.23
C GLY A 51 -1.18 0.98 -21.13
N PRO A 52 -1.25 -0.36 -21.07
CA PRO A 52 -0.39 -1.14 -20.17
C PRO A 52 1.09 -0.85 -20.46
N PRO A 53 1.99 -0.99 -19.46
CA PRO A 53 3.42 -0.73 -19.60
C PRO A 53 4.13 -1.84 -20.39
N LEU A 54 3.69 -2.06 -21.62
CA LEU A 54 4.15 -3.10 -22.54
C LEU A 54 4.57 -2.47 -23.86
N LYS A 55 5.62 -3.03 -24.48
CA LYS A 55 6.05 -2.61 -25.82
C LYS A 55 4.96 -2.95 -26.84
N GLY A 56 4.52 -1.95 -27.61
CA GLY A 56 3.53 -2.12 -28.69
C GLY A 56 2.20 -1.38 -28.49
N PHE A 57 1.98 -0.75 -27.32
CA PHE A 57 0.77 0.06 -27.07
C PHE A 57 0.99 1.55 -27.36
N LYS A 58 -0.04 2.25 -27.86
CA LYS A 58 -0.05 3.72 -27.96
C LYS A 58 -0.15 4.31 -26.55
N ALA A 59 0.79 5.17 -26.17
CA ALA A 59 0.86 5.87 -24.87
C ALA A 59 0.85 4.92 -23.64
N PRO A 60 1.92 4.13 -23.42
CA PRO A 60 2.07 3.31 -22.23
C PRO A 60 2.18 4.18 -20.96
N VAL A 61 1.64 3.69 -19.84
CA VAL A 61 1.87 4.28 -18.52
C VAL A 61 3.32 4.13 -18.07
N ASP A 62 3.77 5.00 -17.17
CA ASP A 62 5.08 4.89 -16.56
C ASP A 62 5.21 3.57 -15.77
N PRO A 63 6.18 2.70 -16.11
CA PRO A 63 6.35 1.42 -15.40
C PRO A 63 6.96 1.58 -14.01
N LEU A 64 7.62 2.71 -13.75
CA LEU A 64 8.41 2.91 -12.54
C LEU A 64 7.57 2.80 -11.25
N PRO A 65 6.40 3.48 -11.12
CA PRO A 65 5.58 3.34 -9.92
C PRO A 65 5.02 1.93 -9.74
N ALA A 66 4.67 1.23 -10.83
CA ALA A 66 4.13 -0.13 -10.76
C ALA A 66 5.15 -1.12 -10.15
N VAL A 67 6.42 -1.03 -10.56
CA VAL A 67 7.48 -1.89 -10.03
C VAL A 67 7.78 -1.57 -8.56
N LEU A 68 7.86 -0.28 -8.21
CA LEU A 68 8.08 0.15 -6.82
C LEU A 68 6.97 -0.37 -5.89
N MET A 69 5.71 -0.31 -6.32
CA MET A 69 4.60 -0.81 -5.50
C MET A 69 4.61 -2.33 -5.37
N LEU A 70 4.98 -3.07 -6.40
CA LEU A 70 5.04 -4.54 -6.35
C LEU A 70 6.03 -5.04 -5.30
N THR A 71 7.21 -4.42 -5.23
CA THR A 71 8.21 -4.73 -4.18
C THR A 71 7.75 -4.34 -2.78
N THR A 72 7.06 -3.20 -2.66
CA THR A 72 6.51 -2.73 -1.39
C THR A 72 5.44 -3.69 -0.85
N LEU A 73 4.56 -4.20 -1.71
CA LEU A 73 3.51 -5.14 -1.32
C LEU A 73 4.08 -6.47 -0.81
N VAL A 74 5.18 -6.95 -1.39
CA VAL A 74 5.85 -8.17 -0.90
C VAL A 74 6.43 -7.95 0.50
N VAL A 75 7.06 -6.78 0.74
CA VAL A 75 7.57 -6.42 2.07
C VAL A 75 6.43 -6.27 3.08
N ASP A 76 5.30 -5.65 2.69
CA ASP A 76 4.14 -5.45 3.56
C ASP A 76 3.52 -6.79 4.03
N VAL A 77 3.40 -7.76 3.12
CA VAL A 77 2.94 -9.12 3.47
C VAL A 77 3.94 -9.82 4.40
N ALA A 78 5.25 -9.67 4.17
CA ALA A 78 6.28 -10.26 5.03
C ALA A 78 6.26 -9.65 6.44
N VAL A 79 6.13 -8.33 6.55
CA VAL A 79 6.02 -7.63 7.85
C VAL A 79 4.73 -8.00 8.57
N THR A 80 3.62 -8.13 7.84
CA THR A 80 2.35 -8.58 8.41
C THR A 80 2.44 -10.01 8.94
N ALA A 81 3.06 -10.92 8.19
CA ALA A 81 3.31 -12.29 8.64
C ALA A 81 4.20 -12.32 9.90
N LEU A 82 5.26 -11.50 9.92
CA LEU A 82 6.15 -11.38 11.08
C LEU A 82 5.40 -10.83 12.29
N ALA A 83 4.61 -9.76 12.12
CA ALA A 83 3.84 -9.16 13.19
C ALA A 83 2.83 -10.16 13.78
N LEU A 84 2.11 -10.89 12.93
CA LEU A 84 1.19 -11.95 13.36
C LEU A 84 1.92 -13.09 14.09
N SER A 85 3.11 -13.50 13.62
CA SER A 85 3.92 -14.50 14.31
C SER A 85 4.31 -14.07 15.73
N PHE A 86 4.67 -12.80 15.94
CA PHE A 86 4.94 -12.28 17.28
C PHE A 86 3.68 -12.22 18.13
N LEU A 87 2.58 -11.71 17.56
CA LEU A 87 1.29 -11.64 18.23
C LEU A 87 0.78 -12.99 18.73
N MET A 88 0.94 -14.05 17.92
CA MET A 88 0.52 -15.41 18.26
C MET A 88 1.56 -16.14 19.12
N GLY A 89 2.85 -15.81 18.97
CA GLY A 89 3.93 -16.39 19.77
C GLY A 89 3.96 -15.93 21.23
N GLU A 90 3.38 -14.77 21.52
CA GLU A 90 3.21 -14.21 22.87
C GLU A 90 2.00 -14.81 23.65
N GLU A 91 1.21 -15.69 23.03
CA GLU A 91 0.10 -16.40 23.69
C GLU A 91 0.62 -17.64 24.47
N LYS A 92 1.56 -17.39 25.39
CA LYS A 92 2.04 -18.38 26.37
C LYS A 92 2.15 -17.80 27.76
#